data_AF-A0ABC8SSP7-F1
#
_entry.id   AF-A0ABC8SSP7-F1
#
_cell.length_a   1.000
_cell.length_b   1.000
_cell.length_c   1.000
_cell.angle_alpha   90.00
_cell.angle_beta   90.00
_cell.angle_gamma   90.00
#
_symmetry.space_group_name_H-M   'P 1'
#
loop_
_entity.id
_entity.type
_entity.pdbx_description
1 polymer ?
#
loop_
_entity_poly.entity_id
_entity_poly.type
_entity_poly.pdbx_seq_one_letter_code
_entity_poly.pdbx_strand_id
1 'polypeptide(L)'
;MLSTFKIFIYTTPIPFSSSTPPFSLFHTSLVNSPFITQNPNEANLFFIPVSPDVSTRSLGRLVKDLRTNHPYWDRTLGADHFFLSNAGIEFSSDRNLLELKKNSIQITVFPTNSGNFVPHKDISLPPFNPSPFALPHAPVNNTTPFLGYLEWDGETESSLVNELNDDQDFVVESEPLDDLGRLQNSKFCVYIYGGDVTWMAEAMSLGCVPAVIMDRPIQDLPLMDILRWSEMAVFVGTRGGAGELKKVLVDISKDRYERMRGFAVTASQHLVWNSSPQPYDAFHMVVYQLWLRRHTIRYGRREMV
;
A
#
# COMPACT_ATOMS: atom_id res chain seq x y z
N MET A 1 23.35 -5.18 -1.52
CA MET A 1 22.50 -4.84 -2.70
C MET A 1 21.84 -3.48 -2.52
N LEU A 2 21.11 -3.23 -1.42
CA LEU A 2 20.61 -1.89 -1.07
C LEU A 2 21.69 -0.91 -0.57
N SER A 3 22.87 -1.40 -0.18
CA SER A 3 23.99 -0.58 0.31
C SER A 3 24.51 0.47 -0.67
N THR A 4 24.31 0.26 -1.98
CA THR A 4 24.68 1.21 -3.04
C THR A 4 23.49 2.00 -3.57
N PHE A 5 22.29 1.79 -3.03
CA PHE A 5 21.09 2.46 -3.49
C PHE A 5 21.05 3.88 -2.95
N LYS A 6 21.02 4.86 -3.85
CA LYS A 6 21.06 6.28 -3.51
C LYS A 6 19.88 7.04 -4.10
N ILE A 7 19.30 7.91 -3.29
CA ILE A 7 18.17 8.77 -3.60
C ILE A 7 18.61 10.22 -3.41
N PHE A 8 18.45 11.03 -4.44
CA PHE A 8 18.61 12.47 -4.35
C PHE A 8 17.25 13.12 -4.11
N ILE A 9 17.16 14.05 -3.16
CA ILE A 9 15.92 14.80 -2.89
C ILE A 9 16.07 16.19 -3.49
N TYR A 10 15.13 16.60 -4.34
CA TYR A 10 15.10 17.97 -4.85
C TYR A 10 14.87 18.98 -3.73
N THR A 11 15.48 20.16 -3.85
CA THR A 11 15.11 21.30 -3.00
C THR A 11 13.90 21.98 -3.61
N THR A 12 12.79 22.04 -2.86
CA THR A 12 11.58 22.75 -3.25
C THR A 12 11.42 24.03 -2.42
N PRO A 13 10.82 25.11 -2.98
CA PRO A 13 10.56 26.34 -2.21
C PRO A 13 9.59 26.12 -1.04
N ILE A 14 8.68 25.16 -1.19
CA ILE A 14 7.71 24.78 -0.18
C ILE A 14 8.18 23.47 0.44
N PRO A 15 8.39 23.42 1.77
CA PRO A 15 8.73 22.18 2.47
C PRO A 15 7.63 21.13 2.28
N PHE A 16 8.05 19.86 2.24
CA PHE A 16 7.11 18.75 2.26
C PHE A 16 6.25 18.78 3.53
N SER A 17 4.94 18.58 3.37
CA SER A 17 4.00 18.42 4.48
C SER A 17 2.86 17.51 4.06
N SER A 18 2.46 16.61 4.96
CA SER A 18 1.30 15.73 4.81
C SER A 18 0.71 15.43 6.19
N SER A 19 -0.62 15.41 6.27
CA SER A 19 -1.36 14.90 7.44
C SER A 19 -1.58 13.39 7.38
N THR A 20 -1.33 12.76 6.23
CA THR A 20 -1.52 11.32 6.02
C THR A 20 -0.34 10.54 6.62
N PRO A 21 -0.55 9.71 7.67
CA PRO A 21 0.56 9.12 8.43
C PRO A 21 1.55 8.28 7.61
N PRO A 22 1.13 7.38 6.68
CA PRO A 22 2.07 6.66 5.81
C PRO A 22 3.05 7.57 5.05
N PHE A 23 2.58 8.70 4.52
CA PHE A 23 3.43 9.64 3.78
C PHE A 23 4.43 10.35 4.70
N SER A 24 3.97 10.80 5.87
CA SER A 24 4.83 11.48 6.85
C SER A 24 5.87 10.55 7.46
N LEU A 25 5.50 9.30 7.76
CA LEU A 25 6.41 8.26 8.23
C LEU A 25 7.42 7.88 7.16
N PHE A 26 6.98 7.65 5.92
CA PHE A 26 7.88 7.39 4.79
C PHE A 26 8.88 8.54 4.58
N HIS A 27 8.40 9.78 4.50
CA HIS A 27 9.25 10.95 4.28
C HIS A 27 10.29 11.12 5.40
N THR A 28 9.83 11.10 6.67
CA THR A 28 10.72 11.26 7.83
C THR A 28 11.75 10.14 7.89
N SER A 29 11.35 8.91 7.63
CA SER A 29 12.25 7.77 7.58
C SER A 29 13.26 7.89 6.45
N LEU A 30 12.81 8.30 5.25
CA LEU A 30 13.65 8.46 4.08
C LEU A 30 14.74 9.53 4.30
N VAL A 31 14.38 10.71 4.80
CA VAL A 31 15.33 11.81 5.05
C VAL A 31 16.39 11.43 6.07
N ASN A 32 16.05 10.59 7.05
CA ASN A 32 16.98 10.12 8.10
C ASN A 32 17.69 8.81 7.72
N SER A 33 17.49 8.28 6.52
CA SER A 33 18.03 7.00 6.08
C SER A 33 19.42 7.13 5.41
N PRO A 34 20.21 6.04 5.37
CA PRO A 34 21.47 6.00 4.62
C PRO A 34 21.30 5.99 3.09
N PHE A 35 20.05 5.94 2.59
CA PHE A 35 19.74 5.95 1.16
C PHE A 35 19.90 7.34 0.55
N ILE A 36 19.96 8.41 1.34
CA ILE A 36 20.12 9.77 0.80
C ILE A 36 21.53 10.03 0.30
N THR A 37 21.64 10.76 -0.80
CA THR A 37 22.88 11.39 -1.27
C THR A 37 22.66 12.87 -1.55
N GLN A 38 23.68 13.68 -1.29
CA GLN A 38 23.74 15.08 -1.71
C GLN A 38 24.35 15.21 -3.12
N ASN A 39 24.95 14.14 -3.65
CA ASN A 39 25.53 14.11 -4.99
C ASN A 39 24.53 13.49 -5.99
N PRO A 40 23.90 14.30 -6.86
CA PRO A 40 22.91 13.80 -7.82
C PRO A 40 23.52 12.84 -8.87
N ASN A 41 24.84 12.85 -9.06
CA ASN A 41 25.51 11.92 -9.98
C ASN A 41 25.61 10.49 -9.42
N GLU A 42 25.50 10.33 -8.10
CA GLU A 42 25.45 9.02 -7.45
C GLU A 42 24.03 8.45 -7.36
N ALA A 43 23.01 9.29 -7.59
CA ALA A 43 21.62 8.94 -7.36
C ALA A 43 21.11 7.93 -8.40
N ASN A 44 20.41 6.91 -7.89
CA ASN A 44 19.65 5.97 -8.69
C ASN A 44 18.21 6.45 -8.94
N LEU A 45 17.63 7.17 -7.97
CA LEU A 45 16.32 7.78 -8.06
C LEU A 45 16.31 9.21 -7.53
N PHE A 46 15.35 10.00 -8.00
CA PHE A 46 15.14 11.39 -7.63
C PHE A 46 13.77 11.53 -6.96
N PHE A 47 13.76 11.93 -5.69
CA PHE A 47 12.53 12.21 -4.97
C PHE A 47 12.10 13.67 -5.20
N ILE A 48 10.83 13.85 -5.56
CA ILE A 48 10.18 15.16 -5.67
C ILE A 48 9.36 15.39 -4.39
N PRO A 49 9.84 16.20 -3.43
CA PRO A 49 9.19 16.39 -2.14
C PRO A 49 8.01 17.37 -2.25
N VAL A 50 6.97 16.95 -2.96
CA VAL A 50 5.72 17.69 -3.13
C VAL A 50 4.67 17.18 -2.15
N SER A 51 3.83 18.08 -1.64
CA SER A 51 2.71 17.68 -0.80
C SER A 51 1.74 16.77 -1.58
N PRO A 52 1.25 15.66 -0.99
CA PRO A 52 0.38 14.70 -1.68
C PRO A 52 -0.94 15.28 -2.19
N ASP A 53 -1.39 16.41 -1.62
CA ASP A 53 -2.65 17.10 -1.95
C ASP A 53 -2.47 18.27 -2.93
N VAL A 54 -1.29 18.37 -3.56
CA VAL A 54 -1.00 19.41 -4.53
C VAL A 54 -1.95 19.33 -5.74
N SER A 55 -2.45 20.48 -6.19
CA SER A 55 -3.25 20.51 -7.42
C SER A 55 -2.42 20.05 -8.63
N THR A 56 -3.07 19.40 -9.59
CA THR A 56 -2.45 18.98 -10.87
C THR A 56 -1.78 20.16 -11.58
N ARG A 57 -2.39 21.34 -11.56
CA ARG A 57 -1.82 22.57 -12.14
C ARG A 57 -0.51 22.98 -11.47
N SER A 58 -0.45 22.91 -10.13
CA SER A 58 0.78 23.22 -9.38
C SER A 58 1.86 22.16 -9.61
N LEU A 59 1.48 20.89 -9.70
CA LEU A 59 2.38 19.79 -10.01
C LEU A 59 3.00 19.93 -11.43
N GLY A 60 2.19 20.31 -12.42
CA GLY A 60 2.69 20.58 -13.78
C GLY A 60 3.68 21.76 -13.84
N ARG A 61 3.47 22.80 -13.02
CA ARG A 61 4.44 23.91 -12.87
C ARG A 61 5.72 23.43 -12.19
N LEU A 62 5.62 22.65 -11.13
CA LEU A 62 6.78 22.10 -10.44
C LEU A 62 7.66 21.28 -11.40
N VAL A 63 7.07 20.39 -12.19
CA VAL A 63 7.83 19.61 -13.19
C VAL A 63 8.47 20.52 -14.25
N LYS A 64 7.77 21.57 -14.69
CA LYS A 64 8.35 22.58 -15.60
C LYS A 64 9.58 23.26 -14.99
N ASP A 65 9.49 23.63 -13.72
CA ASP A 65 10.58 24.30 -13.00
C ASP A 65 11.76 23.33 -12.79
N LEU A 66 11.49 22.07 -12.42
CA LEU A 66 12.51 21.03 -12.28
C LEU A 66 13.27 20.80 -13.60
N ARG A 67 12.55 20.73 -14.72
CA ARG A 67 13.17 20.62 -16.05
C ARG A 67 14.05 21.81 -16.38
N THR A 68 13.58 23.02 -16.05
CA THR A 68 14.29 24.26 -16.39
C THR A 68 15.56 24.44 -15.56
N ASN A 69 15.50 24.07 -14.28
CA ASN A 69 16.55 24.36 -13.30
C ASN A 69 17.53 23.20 -13.08
N HIS A 70 17.18 21.98 -13.51
CA HIS A 70 18.01 20.80 -13.28
C HIS A 70 18.10 19.90 -14.52
N PRO A 71 19.29 19.36 -14.85
CA PRO A 71 19.47 18.53 -16.03
C PRO A 71 18.90 17.10 -15.87
N TYR A 72 18.53 16.69 -14.66
CA TYR A 72 18.22 15.29 -14.35
C TYR A 72 16.88 14.81 -14.90
N TRP A 73 15.88 15.70 -15.01
CA TRP A 73 14.57 15.31 -15.55
C TRP A 73 14.68 14.85 -17.01
N ASP A 74 15.31 15.65 -17.86
CA ASP A 74 15.35 15.40 -19.31
C ASP A 74 16.28 14.24 -19.70
N ARG A 75 17.16 13.79 -18.79
CA ARG A 75 18.00 12.59 -18.98
C ARG A 75 17.16 11.33 -19.20
N THR A 76 16.01 11.26 -18.54
CA THR A 76 15.15 10.07 -18.47
C THR A 76 13.67 10.40 -18.71
N LEU A 77 13.35 11.66 -19.01
CA LEU A 77 11.98 12.18 -19.06
C LEU A 77 11.19 11.86 -17.77
N GLY A 78 11.87 11.93 -16.62
CA GLY A 78 11.27 11.63 -15.31
C GLY A 78 11.18 10.15 -14.95
N ALA A 79 11.77 9.23 -15.72
CA ALA A 79 11.64 7.78 -15.46
C ALA A 79 12.40 7.28 -14.22
N ASP A 80 13.36 8.05 -13.72
CA ASP A 80 14.08 7.81 -12.48
C ASP A 80 13.59 8.73 -11.34
N HIS A 81 12.40 9.31 -11.49
CA HIS A 81 11.79 10.16 -10.47
C HIS A 81 10.64 9.45 -9.76
N PHE A 82 10.39 9.83 -8.52
CA PHE A 82 9.21 9.40 -7.79
C PHE A 82 8.63 10.52 -6.92
N PHE A 83 7.33 10.41 -6.63
CA PHE A 83 6.58 11.40 -5.86
C PHE A 83 5.43 10.73 -5.09
N LEU A 84 4.95 11.42 -4.06
CA LEU A 84 3.80 10.99 -3.27
C LEU A 84 2.52 11.66 -3.78
N SER A 85 1.41 10.94 -3.78
CA SER A 85 0.09 11.49 -4.14
C SER A 85 -1.01 10.75 -3.38
N ASN A 86 -2.00 11.46 -2.84
CA ASN A 86 -3.05 10.82 -2.06
C ASN A 86 -3.93 9.90 -2.92
N ALA A 87 -4.53 10.47 -3.97
CA ALA A 87 -5.47 9.79 -4.89
C ALA A 87 -4.82 9.28 -6.19
N GLY A 88 -3.53 9.55 -6.37
CA GLY A 88 -2.86 9.43 -7.66
C GLY A 88 -3.31 10.50 -8.66
N ILE A 89 -2.58 10.62 -9.77
CA ILE A 89 -2.87 11.60 -10.82
C ILE A 89 -3.53 10.95 -12.03
N GLU A 90 -4.52 11.63 -12.60
CA GLU A 90 -5.17 11.24 -13.84
C GLU A 90 -4.30 11.55 -15.08
N PHE A 91 -4.68 11.00 -16.23
CA PHE A 91 -4.06 11.38 -17.50
C PHE A 91 -4.43 12.81 -17.88
N SER A 92 -3.43 13.57 -18.32
CA SER A 92 -3.59 14.97 -18.75
C SER A 92 -2.99 15.19 -20.13
N SER A 93 -3.52 16.18 -20.85
CA SER A 93 -2.92 16.69 -22.10
C SER A 93 -1.72 17.61 -21.84
N ASP A 94 -1.49 18.05 -20.60
CA ASP A 94 -0.29 18.76 -20.21
C ASP A 94 0.92 17.81 -20.30
N ARG A 95 1.92 18.18 -21.11
CA ARG A 95 3.12 17.36 -21.35
C ARG A 95 3.83 16.98 -20.05
N ASN A 96 3.95 17.89 -19.09
CA ASN A 96 4.68 17.66 -17.85
C ASN A 96 3.95 16.65 -16.97
N LEU A 97 2.63 16.79 -16.86
CA LEU A 97 1.80 15.83 -16.12
C LEU A 97 1.73 14.47 -16.82
N LEU A 98 1.71 14.46 -18.15
CA LEU A 98 1.72 13.22 -18.93
C LEU A 98 3.02 12.44 -18.74
N GLU A 99 4.18 13.12 -18.81
CA GLU A 99 5.49 12.50 -18.55
C GLU A 99 5.58 12.04 -17.09
N LEU A 100 5.18 12.86 -16.13
CA LEU A 100 5.15 12.48 -14.70
C LEU A 100 4.29 11.24 -14.47
N LYS A 101 3.07 11.20 -15.05
CA LYS A 101 2.16 10.06 -14.91
C LYS A 101 2.70 8.80 -15.58
N LYS A 102 3.31 8.89 -16.76
CA LYS A 102 3.74 7.71 -17.53
C LYS A 102 5.09 7.17 -17.06
N ASN A 103 5.99 8.05 -16.63
CA ASN A 103 7.40 7.70 -16.49
C ASN A 103 7.81 7.58 -15.02
N SER A 104 7.41 8.54 -14.18
CA SER A 104 7.80 8.57 -12.78
C SER A 104 7.03 7.55 -11.94
N ILE A 105 7.65 7.04 -10.89
CA ILE A 105 7.00 6.15 -9.93
C ILE A 105 6.08 7.00 -9.03
N GLN A 106 4.78 6.76 -9.11
CA GLN A 106 3.82 7.35 -8.18
C GLN A 106 3.72 6.45 -6.95
N ILE A 107 3.75 7.05 -5.76
CA ILE A 107 3.49 6.35 -4.50
C ILE A 107 2.17 6.88 -3.92
N THR A 108 1.21 5.99 -3.71
CA THR A 108 -0.13 6.28 -3.17
C THR A 108 -0.39 5.52 -1.88
N VAL A 109 -1.41 5.92 -1.12
CA VAL A 109 -1.96 5.08 -0.05
C VAL A 109 -2.87 4.00 -0.64
N PHE A 110 -2.95 2.86 0.03
CA PHE A 110 -3.91 1.81 -0.31
C PHE A 110 -5.27 2.09 0.33
N PRO A 111 -6.39 1.93 -0.40
CA PRO A 111 -6.48 1.72 -1.85
C PRO A 111 -6.33 3.02 -2.64
N THR A 112 -5.87 2.91 -3.89
CA THR A 112 -5.75 4.01 -4.84
C THR A 112 -7.04 4.18 -5.66
N ASN A 113 -7.34 5.41 -6.07
CA ASN A 113 -8.47 5.67 -6.96
C ASN A 113 -8.37 4.87 -8.27
N SER A 114 -9.53 4.36 -8.69
CA SER A 114 -9.63 3.56 -9.93
C SER A 114 -9.09 4.34 -11.13
N GLY A 115 -8.26 3.69 -11.95
CA GLY A 115 -7.63 4.29 -13.14
C GLY A 115 -6.39 5.14 -12.85
N ASN A 116 -6.12 5.47 -11.59
CA ASN A 116 -4.98 6.30 -11.19
C ASN A 116 -3.74 5.50 -10.77
N PHE A 117 -3.75 4.17 -10.89
CA PHE A 117 -2.61 3.32 -10.56
C PHE A 117 -2.08 2.59 -11.80
N VAL A 118 -0.76 2.56 -11.98
CA VAL A 118 -0.08 1.83 -13.05
C VAL A 118 0.71 0.65 -12.47
N PRO A 119 0.21 -0.59 -12.53
CA PRO A 119 0.70 -1.72 -11.72
C PRO A 119 2.20 -2.00 -11.81
N HIS A 120 2.76 -1.88 -13.01
CA HIS A 120 4.16 -2.22 -13.27
C HIS A 120 5.16 -1.17 -12.76
N LYS A 121 4.71 0.05 -12.40
CA LYS A 121 5.60 1.15 -11.98
C LYS A 121 5.19 1.85 -10.68
N ASP A 122 3.89 1.98 -10.35
CA ASP A 122 3.40 2.70 -9.17
C ASP A 122 3.35 1.84 -7.89
N ILE A 123 3.68 2.42 -6.75
CA ILE A 123 3.75 1.74 -5.47
C ILE A 123 2.55 2.15 -4.61
N SER A 124 1.94 1.17 -3.96
CA SER A 124 0.88 1.38 -2.98
C SER A 124 1.44 1.14 -1.57
N LEU A 125 1.28 2.15 -0.71
CA LEU A 125 1.74 2.08 0.67
C LEU A 125 0.80 1.22 1.52
N PRO A 126 1.34 0.38 2.42
CA PRO A 126 0.53 -0.29 3.43
C PRO A 126 -0.31 0.72 4.23
N PRO A 127 -1.56 0.36 4.59
CA PRO A 127 -2.38 1.21 5.43
C PRO A 127 -1.75 1.38 6.82
N PHE A 128 -2.07 2.48 7.49
CA PHE A 128 -1.53 2.80 8.81
C PHE A 128 -2.57 2.51 9.89
N ASN A 129 -2.18 1.72 10.89
CA ASN A 129 -2.96 1.53 12.10
C ASN A 129 -2.40 2.44 13.22
N PRO A 130 -3.21 3.35 13.79
CA PRO A 130 -2.78 4.21 14.90
C PRO A 130 -2.61 3.46 16.23
N SER A 131 -3.25 2.29 16.37
CA SER A 131 -3.17 1.49 17.60
C SER A 131 -1.80 0.82 17.73
N PRO A 132 -1.11 0.95 18.88
CA PRO A 132 0.22 0.41 19.05
C PRO A 132 0.23 -1.12 18.94
N PHE A 133 0.93 -1.62 17.92
CA PHE A 133 1.31 -3.01 17.75
C PHE A 133 2.00 -3.54 19.02
N ALA A 134 1.29 -4.31 19.85
CA ALA A 134 1.93 -5.36 20.62
C ALA A 134 1.64 -6.63 19.85
N LEU A 135 2.59 -7.17 19.08
CA LEU A 135 2.43 -8.47 18.40
C LEU A 135 2.24 -9.55 19.47
N PRO A 136 1.01 -9.98 19.81
CA PRO A 136 0.83 -11.07 20.74
C PRO A 136 1.18 -12.32 19.92
N HIS A 137 1.96 -13.22 20.50
CA HIS A 137 2.05 -14.56 19.93
C HIS A 137 0.63 -15.11 19.87
N ALA A 138 0.17 -15.51 18.68
CA ALA A 138 -1.19 -16.01 18.48
C ALA A 138 -1.54 -17.04 19.58
N PRO A 139 -2.48 -16.74 20.48
CA PRO A 139 -2.94 -17.71 21.47
C PRO A 139 -3.66 -18.83 20.72
N VAL A 140 -3.35 -20.08 21.06
CA VAL A 140 -4.15 -21.22 20.61
C VAL A 140 -5.41 -21.26 21.46
N ASN A 141 -6.46 -20.57 21.03
CA ASN A 141 -7.78 -20.68 21.67
C ASN A 141 -8.46 -21.99 21.22
N ASN A 142 -9.01 -22.73 22.20
CA ASN A 142 -9.67 -24.03 22.02
C ASN A 142 -11.18 -23.91 21.69
N THR A 143 -11.67 -22.72 21.35
CA THR A 143 -13.04 -22.48 20.89
C THR A 143 -13.17 -22.73 19.39
N THR A 144 -14.37 -23.09 18.93
CA THR A 144 -14.68 -23.11 17.51
C THR A 144 -14.59 -21.69 16.97
N PRO A 145 -13.69 -21.41 16.00
CA PRO A 145 -13.54 -20.06 15.47
C PRO A 145 -14.73 -19.69 14.58
N PHE A 146 -15.10 -18.41 14.56
CA PHE A 146 -15.99 -17.85 13.55
C PHE A 146 -15.37 -18.02 12.16
N LEU A 147 -16.22 -18.12 11.13
CA LEU A 147 -15.76 -18.21 9.75
C LEU A 147 -15.12 -16.89 9.32
N GLY A 148 -15.77 -15.76 9.58
CA GLY A 148 -15.27 -14.45 9.16
C GLY A 148 -15.54 -13.32 10.15
N TYR A 149 -14.66 -12.33 10.16
CA TYR A 149 -14.79 -11.10 10.92
C TYR A 149 -14.73 -9.89 9.99
N LEU A 150 -15.61 -8.91 10.18
CA LEU A 150 -15.63 -7.64 9.47
C LEU A 150 -15.70 -6.48 10.47
N GLU A 151 -14.71 -5.59 10.45
CA GLU A 151 -14.83 -4.26 11.03
C GLU A 151 -15.49 -3.34 10.01
N TRP A 152 -16.69 -2.86 10.31
CA TRP A 152 -17.50 -2.03 9.43
C TRP A 152 -17.37 -0.56 9.83
N ASP A 153 -16.92 0.25 8.88
CA ASP A 153 -16.74 1.70 9.04
C ASP A 153 -18.05 2.52 9.06
N GLY A 154 -19.20 1.88 8.86
CA GLY A 154 -20.50 2.56 8.79
C GLY A 154 -20.76 3.27 7.45
N GLU A 155 -19.77 3.34 6.56
CA GLU A 155 -19.86 4.03 5.27
C GLU A 155 -20.00 3.05 4.09
N THR A 156 -19.48 1.82 4.24
CA THR A 156 -19.44 0.81 3.18
C THR A 156 -20.82 0.19 2.88
N GLU A 157 -21.02 -0.29 1.64
CA GLU A 157 -22.30 -0.83 1.11
C GLU A 157 -23.03 -1.76 2.10
N SER A 158 -24.25 -1.37 2.47
CA SER A 158 -25.00 -2.02 3.55
C SER A 158 -25.58 -3.39 3.20
N SER A 159 -25.72 -3.73 1.92
CA SER A 159 -26.35 -4.99 1.49
C SER A 159 -25.57 -6.22 1.99
N LEU A 160 -24.30 -6.32 1.62
CA LEU A 160 -23.41 -7.41 2.04
C LEU A 160 -23.18 -7.40 3.56
N VAL A 161 -23.03 -6.22 4.16
CA VAL A 161 -22.81 -6.09 5.60
C VAL A 161 -24.01 -6.61 6.39
N ASN A 162 -25.23 -6.29 5.96
CA ASN A 162 -26.46 -6.80 6.58
C ASN A 162 -26.56 -8.33 6.42
N GLU A 163 -26.28 -8.86 5.24
CA GLU A 163 -26.29 -10.32 5.01
C GLU A 163 -25.27 -11.05 5.89
N LEU A 164 -24.08 -10.46 6.10
CA LEU A 164 -23.06 -10.99 7.00
C LEU A 164 -23.50 -10.94 8.46
N ASN A 165 -24.13 -9.84 8.87
CA ASN A 165 -24.60 -9.65 10.24
C ASN A 165 -25.75 -10.62 10.60
N ASP A 166 -26.53 -11.06 9.62
CA ASP A 166 -27.60 -12.06 9.78
C ASP A 166 -27.07 -13.51 9.83
N ASP A 167 -25.81 -13.76 9.46
CA ASP A 167 -25.19 -15.09 9.43
C ASP A 167 -24.36 -15.37 10.70
N GLN A 168 -24.70 -16.44 11.42
CA GLN A 168 -24.07 -16.79 12.71
C GLN A 168 -22.59 -17.19 12.60
N ASP A 169 -22.10 -17.52 11.41
CA ASP A 169 -20.69 -17.85 11.19
C ASP A 169 -19.82 -16.59 11.01
N PHE A 170 -20.43 -15.41 10.90
CA PHE A 170 -19.74 -14.14 10.75
C PHE A 170 -19.94 -13.23 11.96
N VAL A 171 -18.94 -12.38 12.20
CA VAL A 171 -18.97 -11.32 13.19
C VAL A 171 -18.79 -9.99 12.46
N VAL A 172 -19.74 -9.08 12.64
CA VAL A 172 -19.66 -7.72 12.13
C VAL A 172 -19.63 -6.77 13.32
N GLU A 173 -18.61 -5.92 13.39
CA GLU A 173 -18.45 -4.94 14.46
C GLU A 173 -18.32 -3.54 13.88
N SER A 174 -19.03 -2.59 14.49
CA SER A 174 -19.10 -1.19 14.05
C SER A 174 -18.37 -0.23 14.99
N GLU A 175 -17.76 -0.72 16.07
CA GLU A 175 -16.97 0.06 17.01
C GLU A 175 -15.54 -0.48 17.06
N PRO A 176 -14.52 0.39 17.12
CA PRO A 176 -13.12 -0.02 17.05
C PRO A 176 -12.74 -0.92 18.24
N LEU A 177 -12.01 -1.98 17.91
CA LEU A 177 -11.52 -3.10 18.73
C LEU A 177 -11.37 -2.81 20.25
N ASP A 178 -12.43 -3.01 21.03
CA ASP A 178 -12.32 -3.22 22.49
C ASP A 178 -12.25 -4.73 22.82
N ASP A 179 -12.62 -5.62 21.87
CA ASP A 179 -12.58 -7.09 22.01
C ASP A 179 -11.75 -7.79 20.92
N LEU A 180 -10.41 -7.70 21.04
CA LEU A 180 -9.45 -8.46 20.22
C LEU A 180 -9.72 -9.98 20.26
N GLY A 181 -10.47 -10.49 21.23
CA GLY A 181 -10.78 -11.91 21.38
C GLY A 181 -11.60 -12.46 20.20
N ARG A 182 -12.52 -11.68 19.64
CA ARG A 182 -13.35 -12.11 18.50
C ARG A 182 -12.57 -12.16 17.19
N LEU A 183 -11.72 -11.16 16.95
CA LEU A 183 -10.80 -11.16 15.82
C LEU A 183 -9.81 -12.34 15.90
N GLN A 184 -9.24 -12.58 17.08
CA GLN A 184 -8.37 -13.74 17.32
C GLN A 184 -9.08 -15.09 17.15
N ASN A 185 -10.39 -15.14 17.42
CA ASN A 185 -11.22 -16.32 17.25
C ASN A 185 -11.93 -16.37 15.89
N SER A 186 -11.40 -15.72 14.86
CA SER A 186 -11.95 -15.74 13.50
C SER A 186 -10.95 -16.31 12.50
N LYS A 187 -11.44 -17.11 11.53
CA LYS A 187 -10.56 -17.71 10.50
C LYS A 187 -10.16 -16.69 9.44
N PHE A 188 -11.13 -15.95 8.93
CA PHE A 188 -10.93 -14.98 7.85
C PHE A 188 -11.27 -13.56 8.31
N CYS A 189 -10.52 -12.58 7.83
CA CYS A 189 -10.84 -11.16 8.01
C CYS A 189 -11.36 -10.64 6.68
N VAL A 190 -12.64 -10.24 6.66
CA VAL A 190 -13.33 -9.77 5.48
C VAL A 190 -12.97 -8.30 5.27
N TYR A 191 -12.43 -7.99 4.09
CA TYR A 191 -12.14 -6.61 3.68
C TYR A 191 -12.98 -6.26 2.47
N ILE A 192 -13.74 -5.17 2.54
CA ILE A 192 -14.41 -4.64 1.36
C ILE A 192 -13.45 -3.67 0.69
N TYR A 193 -13.03 -3.97 -0.54
CA TYR A 193 -12.07 -3.12 -1.25
C TYR A 193 -12.66 -1.70 -1.43
N GLY A 194 -11.99 -0.71 -0.87
CA GLY A 194 -12.45 0.68 -0.84
C GLY A 194 -12.98 1.18 0.50
N GLY A 195 -13.26 0.28 1.46
CA GLY A 195 -13.58 0.62 2.85
C GLY A 195 -12.35 0.69 3.75
N ASP A 196 -12.56 0.71 5.07
CA ASP A 196 -11.46 0.71 6.04
C ASP A 196 -10.64 -0.59 6.01
N VAL A 197 -9.32 -0.41 5.88
CA VAL A 197 -8.30 -1.46 5.79
C VAL A 197 -7.14 -1.23 6.77
N THR A 198 -7.27 -0.26 7.68
CA THR A 198 -6.22 0.13 8.65
C THR A 198 -5.81 -1.01 9.57
N TRP A 199 -6.77 -1.82 10.00
CA TRP A 199 -6.58 -3.00 10.86
C TRP A 199 -6.02 -4.24 10.13
N MET A 200 -5.74 -4.15 8.82
CA MET A 200 -5.32 -5.30 8.00
C MET A 200 -4.07 -6.00 8.52
N ALA A 201 -3.02 -5.23 8.79
CA ALA A 201 -1.76 -5.79 9.27
C ALA A 201 -1.92 -6.44 10.66
N GLU A 202 -2.76 -5.87 11.52
CA GLU A 202 -3.02 -6.38 12.87
C GLU A 202 -3.76 -7.72 12.80
N ALA A 203 -4.86 -7.81 12.06
CA ALA A 203 -5.60 -9.05 11.86
C ALA A 203 -4.74 -10.17 11.27
N MET A 204 -3.92 -9.84 10.26
CA MET A 204 -2.97 -10.79 9.68
C MET A 204 -1.97 -11.29 10.73
N SER A 205 -1.48 -10.42 11.61
CA SER A 205 -0.55 -10.80 12.67
C SER A 205 -1.17 -11.73 13.72
N LEU A 206 -2.48 -11.61 13.94
CA LEU A 206 -3.27 -12.49 14.81
C LEU A 206 -3.63 -13.83 14.14
N GLY A 207 -3.27 -14.01 12.87
CA GLY A 207 -3.51 -15.24 12.11
C GLY A 207 -4.84 -15.28 11.37
N CYS A 208 -5.52 -14.15 11.25
CA CYS A 208 -6.72 -14.01 10.45
C CYS A 208 -6.33 -13.89 8.97
N VAL A 209 -6.90 -14.75 8.11
CA VAL A 209 -6.57 -14.78 6.67
C VAL A 209 -7.43 -13.75 5.92
N PRO A 210 -6.85 -12.79 5.17
CA PRO A 210 -7.63 -11.82 4.42
C PRO A 210 -8.57 -12.46 3.40
N ALA A 211 -9.85 -12.07 3.44
CA ALA A 211 -10.87 -12.36 2.44
C ALA A 211 -11.35 -11.05 1.83
N VAL A 212 -10.80 -10.69 0.68
CA VAL A 212 -11.00 -9.40 0.04
C VAL A 212 -12.17 -9.48 -0.94
N ILE A 213 -13.21 -8.68 -0.67
CA ILE A 213 -14.38 -8.50 -1.52
C ILE A 213 -14.08 -7.41 -2.53
N MET A 214 -14.22 -7.72 -3.82
CA MET A 214 -13.86 -6.81 -4.90
C MET A 214 -14.90 -6.79 -6.03
N ASP A 215 -15.17 -5.62 -6.58
CA ASP A 215 -16.03 -5.43 -7.75
C ASP A 215 -15.23 -5.49 -9.07
N ARG A 216 -13.90 -5.39 -8.99
CA ARG A 216 -12.95 -5.36 -10.11
C ARG A 216 -11.60 -5.97 -9.70
N PRO A 217 -10.75 -6.35 -10.68
CA PRO A 217 -9.40 -6.83 -10.38
C PRO A 217 -8.58 -5.76 -9.63
N ILE A 218 -8.10 -6.11 -8.44
CA ILE A 218 -7.24 -5.24 -7.64
C ILE A 218 -5.85 -5.20 -8.25
N GLN A 219 -5.30 -3.99 -8.34
CA GLN A 219 -4.09 -3.70 -9.11
C GLN A 219 -3.02 -2.96 -8.30
N ASP A 220 -3.29 -2.71 -7.03
CA ASP A 220 -2.56 -1.78 -6.16
C ASP A 220 -2.49 -2.31 -4.72
N LEU A 221 -2.56 -3.63 -4.50
CA LEU A 221 -2.34 -4.17 -3.15
C LEU A 221 -0.97 -3.70 -2.64
N PRO A 222 -0.83 -3.47 -1.32
CA PRO A 222 0.44 -3.08 -0.76
C PRO A 222 1.51 -4.13 -1.08
N LEU A 223 2.69 -3.66 -1.49
CA LEU A 223 3.86 -4.49 -1.71
C LEU A 223 3.69 -5.65 -2.73
N MET A 224 2.82 -5.55 -3.74
CA MET A 224 2.50 -6.65 -4.69
C MET A 224 3.71 -7.33 -5.36
N ASP A 225 4.80 -6.63 -5.61
CA ASP A 225 6.00 -7.24 -6.23
C ASP A 225 6.79 -8.13 -5.26
N ILE A 226 6.52 -7.99 -3.97
CA ILE A 226 7.22 -8.68 -2.88
C ILE A 226 6.29 -9.74 -2.28
N LEU A 227 5.05 -9.36 -2.01
CA LEU A 227 4.05 -10.17 -1.35
C LEU A 227 3.21 -10.94 -2.37
N ARG A 228 3.19 -12.27 -2.25
CA ARG A 228 2.34 -13.15 -3.05
C ARG A 228 0.94 -13.24 -2.44
N TRP A 229 0.13 -12.21 -2.65
CA TRP A 229 -1.21 -12.12 -2.08
C TRP A 229 -2.10 -13.34 -2.38
N SER A 230 -1.96 -13.97 -3.56
CA SER A 230 -2.72 -15.19 -3.90
C SER A 230 -2.41 -16.41 -3.02
N GLU A 231 -1.27 -16.40 -2.32
CA GLU A 231 -0.87 -17.47 -1.40
C GLU A 231 -1.34 -17.23 0.04
N MET A 232 -1.83 -16.02 0.36
CA MET A 232 -2.17 -15.63 1.73
C MET A 232 -3.51 -14.90 1.88
N ALA A 233 -4.21 -14.63 0.80
CA ALA A 233 -5.53 -14.00 0.80
C ALA A 233 -6.48 -14.71 -0.17
N VAL A 234 -7.77 -14.62 0.13
CA VAL A 234 -8.87 -15.06 -0.73
C VAL A 234 -9.48 -13.82 -1.37
N PHE A 235 -9.79 -13.88 -2.66
CA PHE A 235 -10.45 -12.79 -3.37
C PHE A 235 -11.82 -13.27 -3.86
N VAL A 236 -12.87 -12.53 -3.53
CA VAL A 236 -14.26 -12.89 -3.84
C VAL A 236 -14.94 -11.71 -4.53
N GLY A 237 -15.73 -12.00 -5.57
CA GLY A 237 -16.51 -10.98 -6.27
C GLY A 237 -17.69 -10.49 -5.42
N THR A 238 -18.12 -9.25 -5.58
CA THR A 238 -19.30 -8.70 -4.87
C THR A 238 -20.63 -9.35 -5.29
N ARG A 239 -20.70 -10.00 -6.46
CA ARG A 239 -21.98 -10.37 -7.10
C ARG A 239 -22.79 -11.45 -6.37
N GLY A 240 -22.17 -12.38 -5.65
CA GLY A 240 -22.90 -13.46 -4.98
C GLY A 240 -23.16 -13.26 -3.49
N GLY A 241 -22.90 -12.06 -2.96
CA GLY A 241 -23.23 -11.69 -1.59
C GLY A 241 -22.53 -12.56 -0.53
N ALA A 242 -23.08 -12.58 0.69
CA ALA A 242 -22.54 -13.35 1.81
C ALA A 242 -22.57 -14.86 1.55
N GLY A 243 -23.57 -15.35 0.80
CA GLY A 243 -23.70 -16.77 0.47
C GLY A 243 -22.56 -17.31 -0.39
N GLU A 244 -22.16 -16.58 -1.44
CA GLU A 244 -21.00 -16.97 -2.26
C GLU A 244 -19.70 -16.87 -1.46
N LEU A 245 -19.52 -15.80 -0.68
CA LEU A 245 -18.36 -15.65 0.20
C LEU A 245 -18.24 -16.86 1.15
N LYS A 246 -19.30 -17.16 1.89
CA LYS A 246 -19.35 -18.29 2.82
C LYS A 246 -18.97 -19.60 2.14
N LYS A 247 -19.56 -19.88 0.97
CA LYS A 247 -19.24 -21.07 0.18
C LYS A 247 -17.74 -21.13 -0.16
N VAL A 248 -17.17 -20.05 -0.68
CA VAL A 248 -15.75 -19.99 -1.03
C VAL A 248 -14.86 -20.22 0.19
N LEU A 249 -15.17 -19.61 1.34
CA LEU A 249 -14.39 -19.75 2.57
C LEU A 249 -14.48 -21.16 3.19
N VAL A 250 -15.66 -21.78 3.14
CA VAL A 250 -15.89 -23.16 3.63
C VAL A 250 -15.20 -24.20 2.74
N ASP A 251 -15.18 -24.00 1.42
CA ASP A 251 -14.56 -24.92 0.46
C ASP A 251 -13.01 -24.96 0.56
N ILE A 252 -12.40 -24.04 1.33
CA ILE A 252 -10.95 -24.05 1.57
C ILE A 252 -10.59 -25.17 2.55
N SER A 253 -9.85 -26.17 2.05
CA SER A 253 -9.29 -27.26 2.87
C SER A 253 -8.46 -26.71 4.03
N LYS A 254 -8.48 -27.40 5.19
CA LYS A 254 -7.70 -27.05 6.38
C LYS A 254 -6.21 -26.82 6.08
N ASP A 255 -5.58 -27.70 5.30
CA ASP A 255 -4.15 -27.59 4.96
C ASP A 255 -3.82 -26.37 4.10
N ARG A 256 -4.75 -25.97 3.22
CA ARG A 256 -4.62 -24.73 2.46
C ARG A 256 -4.77 -23.53 3.37
N TYR A 257 -5.77 -23.53 4.24
CA TYR A 257 -6.00 -22.46 5.21
C TYR A 257 -4.79 -22.22 6.13
N GLU A 258 -4.22 -23.27 6.73
CA GLU A 258 -3.07 -23.11 7.63
C GLU A 258 -1.83 -22.57 6.90
N ARG A 259 -1.64 -22.92 5.62
CA ARG A 259 -0.58 -22.33 4.79
C ARG A 259 -0.83 -20.83 4.56
N MET A 260 -2.05 -20.47 4.17
CA MET A 260 -2.43 -19.06 3.95
C MET A 260 -2.23 -18.24 5.23
N ARG A 261 -2.66 -18.78 6.38
CA ARG A 261 -2.47 -18.19 7.71
C ARG A 261 -0.99 -17.97 8.03
N GLY A 262 -0.15 -18.98 7.84
CA GLY A 262 1.30 -18.86 8.08
C GLY A 262 1.96 -17.78 7.22
N PHE A 263 1.58 -17.67 5.95
CA PHE A 263 2.06 -16.61 5.06
C PHE A 263 1.55 -15.23 5.47
N ALA A 264 0.26 -15.09 5.83
CA ALA A 264 -0.33 -13.84 6.28
C ALA A 264 0.36 -13.32 7.56
N VAL A 265 0.56 -14.18 8.56
CA VAL A 265 1.27 -13.83 9.80
C VAL A 265 2.69 -13.34 9.49
N THR A 266 3.42 -14.06 8.64
CA THR A 266 4.80 -13.71 8.27
C THR A 266 4.86 -12.39 7.49
N ALA A 267 3.88 -12.14 6.61
CA ALA A 267 3.81 -10.93 5.80
C ALA A 267 3.39 -9.69 6.60
N SER A 268 2.65 -9.86 7.70
CA SER A 268 2.10 -8.75 8.49
C SER A 268 3.17 -7.73 8.92
N GLN A 269 4.36 -8.17 9.34
CA GLN A 269 5.48 -7.30 9.73
C GLN A 269 5.89 -6.32 8.63
N HIS A 270 5.74 -6.71 7.35
CA HIS A 270 6.10 -5.90 6.19
C HIS A 270 5.11 -4.76 5.94
N LEU A 271 3.93 -4.80 6.57
CA LEU A 271 2.88 -3.81 6.44
C LEU A 271 2.86 -2.81 7.61
N VAL A 272 3.73 -2.98 8.60
CA VAL A 272 3.78 -2.13 9.81
C VAL A 272 4.66 -0.91 9.59
N TRP A 273 4.14 0.26 9.94
CA TRP A 273 4.89 1.50 9.98
C TRP A 273 5.41 1.80 11.39
N ASN A 274 6.72 1.99 11.53
CA ASN A 274 7.34 2.38 12.78
C ASN A 274 7.82 3.84 12.75
N SER A 275 7.80 4.51 13.90
CA SER A 275 8.38 5.86 14.04
C SER A 275 9.90 5.86 13.83
N SER A 276 10.57 4.80 14.28
CA SER A 276 11.95 4.47 13.96
C SER A 276 11.98 3.20 13.10
N PRO A 277 12.44 3.28 11.84
CA PRO A 277 12.40 2.15 10.93
C PRO A 277 13.04 0.89 11.48
N GLN A 278 12.32 -0.23 11.43
CA GLN A 278 12.78 -1.55 11.85
C GLN A 278 13.10 -2.43 10.63
N PRO A 279 14.01 -3.42 10.75
CA PRO A 279 14.29 -4.33 9.66
C PRO A 279 13.01 -4.96 9.10
N TYR A 280 12.86 -4.90 7.78
CA TYR A 280 11.72 -5.46 7.03
C TYR A 280 10.35 -4.83 7.29
N ASP A 281 10.29 -3.67 7.95
CA ASP A 281 9.05 -2.93 8.12
C ASP A 281 8.58 -2.24 6.82
N ALA A 282 7.40 -1.61 6.85
CA ALA A 282 6.81 -0.97 5.68
C ALA A 282 7.77 0.01 4.98
N PHE A 283 8.55 0.80 5.75
CA PHE A 283 9.53 1.70 5.17
C PHE A 283 10.60 0.95 4.35
N HIS A 284 11.25 -0.04 4.95
CA HIS A 284 12.29 -0.80 4.25
C HIS A 284 11.75 -1.56 3.04
N MET A 285 10.52 -2.08 3.14
CA MET A 285 9.89 -2.80 2.05
C MET A 285 9.51 -1.87 0.89
N VAL A 286 9.04 -0.65 1.17
CA VAL A 286 8.79 0.37 0.14
C VAL A 286 10.10 0.83 -0.53
N VAL A 287 11.17 1.04 0.24
CA VAL A 287 12.51 1.34 -0.34
C VAL A 287 13.00 0.18 -1.21
N TYR A 288 12.76 -1.07 -0.80
CA TYR A 288 13.11 -2.23 -1.61
C TYR A 288 12.28 -2.30 -2.90
N GLN A 289 10.99 -1.95 -2.89
CA GLN A 289 10.20 -1.82 -4.11
C GLN A 289 10.70 -0.71 -5.04
N LEU A 290 11.08 0.45 -4.48
CA LEU A 290 11.71 1.52 -5.25
C LEU A 290 12.99 1.03 -5.91
N TRP A 291 13.82 0.28 -5.17
CA TRP A 291 15.00 -0.35 -5.73
C TRP A 291 14.62 -1.29 -6.87
N LEU A 292 13.67 -2.21 -6.71
CA LEU A 292 13.22 -3.12 -7.78
C LEU A 292 12.76 -2.37 -9.05
N ARG A 293 12.06 -1.23 -8.87
CA ARG A 293 11.42 -0.47 -9.95
C ARG A 293 12.30 0.60 -10.60
N ARG A 294 13.52 0.83 -10.09
CA ARG A 294 14.46 1.87 -10.59
C ARG A 294 14.84 1.76 -12.07
N HIS A 295 14.52 0.64 -12.72
CA HIS A 295 14.81 0.39 -14.13
C HIS A 295 13.59 -0.09 -14.93
N THR A 296 12.38 0.05 -14.38
CA THR A 296 11.13 -0.36 -15.03
C THR A 296 10.92 0.41 -16.33
N ILE A 297 11.04 1.74 -16.28
CA ILE A 297 10.95 2.60 -17.46
C ILE A 297 12.37 2.98 -17.88
N ARG A 298 12.73 2.71 -19.14
CA ARG A 298 14.04 3.04 -19.69
C ARG A 298 13.90 3.89 -20.94
N TYR A 299 14.57 5.02 -20.93
CA TYR A 299 14.84 5.81 -22.11
C TYR A 299 16.32 5.64 -22.47
N GLY A 300 16.63 5.60 -23.77
CA GLY A 300 18.02 5.70 -24.21
C GLY A 300 18.59 7.04 -23.74
N ARG A 301 19.69 7.01 -22.98
CA ARG A 301 20.36 8.25 -22.56
C ARG A 301 20.75 9.00 -23.83
N ARG A 302 20.21 10.21 -24.01
CA ARG A 302 20.78 11.15 -24.96
C ARG A 302 22.03 11.70 -24.29
N GLU A 303 23.20 11.29 -24.76
CA GLU A 303 24.43 12.02 -24.46
C GLU A 303 24.27 13.41 -25.07
N MET A 304 24.17 14.43 -24.22
CA MET A 304 24.27 15.80 -24.68
C MET A 304 25.74 16.03 -25.02
N VAL A 305 26.05 15.97 -26.33
CA VAL A 305 27.33 16.37 -26.91
C VAL A 305 27.44 17.88 -26.91
#